data_AF-A0A1F9G517-F1
#
_entry.id   AF-A0A1F9G517-F1
#
_cell.length_a   1.000
_cell.length_b   1.000
_cell.length_c   1.000
_cell.angle_alpha   90.00
_cell.angle_beta   90.00
_cell.angle_gamma   90.00
#
_symmetry.space_group_name_H-M   'P 1'
#
loop_
_entity.id
_entity.type
_entity.pdbx_description
1 polymer ?
#
loop_
_entity_poly.entity_id
_entity_poly.type
_entity_poly.pdbx_seq_one_letter_code
_entity_poly.pdbx_strand_id
1 'polypeptide(L)'
;MFERPHHRRIALVLHALDGDLLARHRCYFGGGTAIALGHGEYRESVDIDLLVDSAEGYRSLRELVRAPAGLHALGRGGRLPASAQAPRIDQHGIRSFVDIDGIAIKLEIVREARVTFETPGPDDVVCGAPRLTLRDLATSKLLANADRHADDSVFSRDLIDLAMMTLPRRALVAAKAKAAVAYGSVERDLVAAVERLRERRGRLETCLQALRMTVPLALVWQRIRRLPERA
;
A
#
# COMPACT_ATOMS: atom_id res chain seq x y z
N MET A 1 -13.30 -13.57 6.19
CA MET A 1 -12.00 -14.18 6.55
C MET A 1 -11.20 -14.33 5.28
N PHE A 2 -9.90 -14.00 5.28
CA PHE A 2 -9.07 -14.08 4.08
C PHE A 2 -8.80 -15.53 3.65
N GLU A 3 -8.63 -15.79 2.37
CA GLU A 3 -8.39 -17.12 1.80
C GLU A 3 -6.92 -17.53 1.98
N ARG A 4 -5.99 -16.61 1.76
CA ARG A 4 -4.55 -16.92 1.75
C ARG A 4 -4.01 -17.02 3.18
N PRO A 5 -3.24 -18.07 3.53
CA PRO A 5 -2.65 -18.22 4.85
C PRO A 5 -1.82 -17.01 5.30
N HIS A 6 -1.03 -16.42 4.38
CA HIS A 6 -0.22 -15.24 4.70
C HIS A 6 -1.07 -14.00 5.01
N HIS A 7 -2.14 -13.77 4.24
CA HIS A 7 -3.05 -12.65 4.48
C HIS A 7 -3.84 -12.81 5.79
N ARG A 8 -4.15 -14.04 6.22
CA ARG A 8 -4.70 -14.29 7.56
C ARG A 8 -3.74 -13.84 8.66
N ARG A 9 -2.43 -14.10 8.51
CA ARG A 9 -1.42 -13.61 9.46
C ARG A 9 -1.30 -12.09 9.45
N ILE A 10 -1.29 -11.46 8.28
CA ILE A 10 -1.34 -10.00 8.16
C ILE A 10 -2.58 -9.44 8.88
N ALA A 11 -3.74 -10.07 8.72
CA ALA A 11 -4.96 -9.66 9.41
C ALA A 11 -4.83 -9.69 10.93
N LEU A 12 -4.14 -10.69 11.48
CA LEU A 12 -3.85 -10.78 12.91
C LEU A 12 -2.94 -9.64 13.37
N VAL A 13 -1.89 -9.30 12.59
CA VAL A 13 -1.05 -8.14 12.87
C VAL A 13 -1.86 -6.85 12.83
N LEU A 14 -2.63 -6.63 11.77
CA LEU A 14 -3.47 -5.43 11.62
C LEU A 14 -4.48 -5.31 12.75
N HIS A 15 -5.02 -6.43 13.23
CA HIS A 15 -5.89 -6.45 14.40
C HIS A 15 -5.16 -6.16 15.70
N ALA A 16 -3.88 -6.50 15.83
CA ALA A 16 -3.10 -6.20 17.01
C ALA A 16 -2.64 -4.73 17.09
N LEU A 17 -2.60 -4.00 15.96
CA LEU A 17 -2.23 -2.59 15.91
C LEU A 17 -3.22 -1.70 16.69
N ASP A 18 -2.67 -0.70 17.37
CA ASP A 18 -3.46 0.36 18.01
C ASP A 18 -3.92 1.37 16.97
N GLY A 19 -5.13 1.13 16.43
CA GLY A 19 -5.70 1.95 15.37
C GLY A 19 -5.91 3.41 15.78
N ASP A 20 -6.28 3.67 17.04
CA ASP A 20 -6.49 5.03 17.54
C ASP A 20 -5.16 5.78 17.66
N LEU A 21 -4.12 5.11 18.16
CA LEU A 21 -2.76 5.66 18.17
C LEU A 21 -2.28 6.00 16.76
N LEU A 22 -2.46 5.08 15.80
CA LEU A 22 -2.07 5.31 14.41
C LEU A 22 -2.84 6.50 13.80
N ALA A 23 -4.15 6.57 14.00
CA ALA A 23 -4.99 7.66 13.51
C ALA A 23 -4.58 9.02 14.10
N ARG A 24 -4.28 9.08 15.41
CA ARG A 24 -3.78 10.32 16.07
C ARG A 24 -2.49 10.84 15.44
N HIS A 25 -1.64 9.95 14.93
CA HIS A 25 -0.39 10.32 14.26
C HIS A 25 -0.52 10.45 12.73
N ARG A 26 -1.74 10.42 12.19
CA ARG A 26 -2.02 10.42 10.75
C ARG A 26 -1.27 9.32 9.99
N CYS A 27 -1.15 8.17 10.64
CA CYS A 27 -0.48 7.00 10.12
C CYS A 27 -1.53 5.97 9.72
N TYR A 28 -1.54 5.59 8.45
CA TYR A 28 -2.61 4.80 7.88
C TYR A 28 -2.08 3.60 7.11
N PHE A 29 -2.76 2.47 7.24
CA PHE A 29 -2.47 1.28 6.46
C PHE A 29 -2.70 1.55 4.97
N GLY A 30 -1.71 1.19 4.16
CA GLY A 30 -1.74 1.44 2.73
C GLY A 30 -0.89 0.45 1.94
N GLY A 31 -0.29 0.95 0.88
CA GLY A 31 0.53 0.13 -0.01
C GLY A 31 -0.27 -0.94 -0.76
N GLY A 32 0.46 -1.93 -1.26
CA GLY A 32 -0.14 -2.99 -2.08
C GLY A 32 -1.05 -3.93 -1.29
N THR A 33 -0.73 -4.15 -0.02
CA THR A 33 -1.45 -5.10 0.84
C THR A 33 -2.81 -4.55 1.24
N ALA A 34 -2.93 -3.25 1.56
CA ALA A 34 -4.24 -2.63 1.80
C ALA A 34 -5.20 -2.78 0.62
N ILE A 35 -4.68 -2.66 -0.61
CA ILE A 35 -5.49 -2.82 -1.83
C ILE A 35 -5.84 -4.29 -2.04
N ALA A 36 -4.87 -5.21 -1.91
CA ALA A 36 -5.14 -6.64 -2.08
C ALA A 36 -6.22 -7.14 -1.09
N LEU A 37 -6.13 -6.78 0.19
CA LEU A 37 -7.11 -7.17 1.20
C LEU A 37 -8.47 -6.49 1.00
N GLY A 38 -8.49 -5.23 0.56
CA GLY A 38 -9.73 -4.47 0.34
C GLY A 38 -10.47 -4.80 -0.96
N HIS A 39 -9.82 -5.47 -1.91
CA HIS A 39 -10.37 -5.74 -3.25
C HIS A 39 -10.35 -7.24 -3.61
N GLY A 40 -10.66 -8.09 -2.62
CA GLY A 40 -10.95 -9.52 -2.86
C GLY A 40 -9.73 -10.41 -3.09
N GLU A 41 -8.57 -10.06 -2.51
CA GLU A 41 -7.34 -10.87 -2.53
C GLU A 41 -6.88 -11.31 -3.93
N TYR A 42 -7.10 -10.45 -4.93
CA TYR A 42 -6.82 -10.74 -6.34
C TYR A 42 -5.36 -11.13 -6.63
N ARG A 43 -4.44 -10.76 -5.74
CA ARG A 43 -3.03 -11.12 -5.76
C ARG A 43 -2.50 -11.35 -4.36
N GLU A 44 -1.34 -11.99 -4.24
CA GLU A 44 -0.62 -12.03 -2.97
C GLU A 44 0.15 -10.73 -2.72
N SER A 45 0.10 -10.23 -1.49
CA SER A 45 0.90 -9.11 -1.02
C SER A 45 1.42 -9.44 0.38
N VAL A 46 2.72 -9.27 0.59
CA VAL A 46 3.40 -9.93 1.71
C VAL A 46 3.82 -8.99 2.84
N ASP A 47 3.94 -7.69 2.55
CA ASP A 47 4.43 -6.67 3.48
C ASP A 47 3.28 -5.89 4.11
N ILE A 48 3.54 -5.20 5.23
CA ILE A 48 2.62 -4.23 5.83
C ILE A 48 3.23 -2.84 5.70
N ASP A 49 2.58 -1.99 4.91
CA ASP A 49 2.96 -0.59 4.74
C ASP A 49 1.99 0.31 5.52
N LEU A 50 2.52 1.07 6.47
CA LEU A 50 1.83 2.18 7.11
C LEU A 50 2.42 3.49 6.56
N LEU A 51 1.58 4.42 6.14
CA LEU A 51 2.02 5.70 5.57
C LEU A 51 1.63 6.84 6.48
N VAL A 52 2.56 7.77 6.69
CA VAL A 52 2.33 9.00 7.46
C VAL A 52 2.75 10.20 6.63
N ASP A 53 1.84 11.16 6.47
CA ASP A 53 2.10 12.39 5.71
C ASP A 53 2.69 13.50 6.58
N SER A 54 2.34 13.52 7.87
CA SER A 54 2.78 14.55 8.81
C SER A 54 4.21 14.32 9.30
N ALA A 55 5.03 15.38 9.22
CA ALA A 55 6.36 15.39 9.81
C ALA A 55 6.34 15.24 11.35
N GLU A 56 5.33 15.82 11.99
CA GLU A 56 5.11 15.70 13.44
C GLU A 56 4.69 14.27 13.79
N GLY A 57 3.69 13.72 13.09
CA GLY A 57 3.23 12.34 13.29
C GLY A 57 4.36 11.34 13.15
N TYR A 58 5.19 11.49 12.10
CA TYR A 58 6.36 10.62 11.91
C TYR A 58 7.40 10.77 13.03
N ARG A 59 7.66 11.99 13.51
CA ARG A 59 8.59 12.23 14.63
C ARG A 59 8.11 11.52 15.90
N SER A 60 6.84 11.69 16.26
CA SER A 60 6.25 11.03 17.44
C SER A 60 6.33 9.51 17.34
N LEU A 61 6.03 8.93 16.16
CA LEU A 61 6.17 7.49 15.94
C LEU A 61 7.62 7.01 16.08
N ARG A 62 8.59 7.78 15.60
CA ARG A 62 10.02 7.45 15.77
C ARG A 62 10.44 7.47 17.23
N GLU A 63 10.00 8.46 18.00
CA GLU A 63 10.28 8.55 19.44
C GLU A 63 9.66 7.38 20.18
N LEU A 64 8.40 7.06 19.88
CA LEU A 64 7.69 5.92 20.46
C LEU A 64 8.41 4.59 20.19
N VAL A 65 8.83 4.34 18.95
CA VAL A 65 9.53 3.10 18.58
C VAL A 65 10.99 3.07 19.07
N ARG A 66 11.60 4.20 19.40
CA ARG A 66 12.93 4.27 20.03
C ARG A 66 12.91 4.04 21.54
N ALA A 67 11.75 4.20 22.18
CA ALA A 67 11.59 3.91 23.58
C ALA A 67 11.81 2.40 23.87
N PRO A 68 12.05 1.99 25.13
CA PRO A 68 12.35 0.59 25.47
C PRO A 68 11.30 -0.43 25.00
N ALA A 69 10.02 -0.03 24.90
CA ALA A 69 8.95 -0.89 24.38
C ALA A 69 9.09 -1.18 22.87
N GLY A 70 9.86 -0.39 22.13
CA GLY A 70 10.12 -0.63 20.72
C GLY A 70 8.86 -0.67 19.87
N LEU A 71 8.79 -1.65 18.96
CA LEU A 71 7.65 -1.83 18.07
C LEU A 71 6.38 -2.31 18.81
N HIS A 72 6.52 -2.89 20.01
CA HIS A 72 5.37 -3.32 20.81
C HIS A 72 4.42 -2.14 21.13
N ALA A 73 4.97 -0.94 21.27
CA ALA A 73 4.23 0.29 21.56
C ALA A 73 3.22 0.69 20.48
N LEU A 74 3.33 0.14 19.27
CA LEU A 74 2.36 0.35 18.19
C LEU A 74 1.13 -0.56 18.29
N GLY A 75 1.14 -1.55 19.18
CA GLY A 75 0.05 -2.48 19.37
C GLY A 75 -0.89 -2.05 20.49
N ARG A 76 -2.14 -2.51 20.44
CA ARG A 76 -3.14 -2.27 21.50
C ARG A 76 -2.59 -2.74 22.84
N GLY A 77 -2.60 -1.84 23.82
CA GLY A 77 -2.03 -2.11 25.14
C GLY A 77 -0.52 -2.39 25.13
N GLY A 78 0.21 -1.97 24.09
CA GLY A 78 1.65 -2.17 23.97
C GLY A 78 2.05 -3.61 23.63
N ARG A 79 1.26 -4.34 22.84
CA ARG A 79 1.42 -5.80 22.62
C ARG A 79 1.51 -6.22 21.16
N LEU A 80 2.04 -5.37 20.28
CA LEU A 80 2.31 -5.80 18.90
C LEU A 80 3.35 -6.93 18.91
N PRO A 81 3.19 -8.03 18.16
CA PRO A 81 4.14 -9.14 18.19
C PRO A 81 5.39 -8.78 17.37
N ALA A 82 6.33 -8.10 18.02
CA ALA A 82 7.56 -7.63 17.40
C ALA A 82 8.61 -8.74 17.31
N SER A 83 9.42 -8.69 16.25
CA SER A 83 10.61 -9.53 16.15
C SER A 83 11.71 -9.09 17.11
N ALA A 84 12.63 -10.00 17.45
CA ALA A 84 13.81 -9.70 18.25
C ALA A 84 14.78 -8.72 17.56
N GLN A 85 14.67 -8.55 16.24
CA GLN A 85 15.49 -7.60 15.50
C GLN A 85 15.05 -6.15 15.75
N ALA A 86 16.00 -5.32 16.18
CA ALA A 86 15.76 -3.89 16.38
C ALA A 86 15.28 -3.20 15.08
N PRO A 87 14.26 -2.32 15.14
CA PRO A 87 13.82 -1.54 13.98
C PRO A 87 14.94 -0.66 13.40
N ARG A 88 15.03 -0.60 12.07
CA ARG A 88 15.86 0.39 11.37
C ARG A 88 15.06 1.67 11.20
N ILE A 89 15.59 2.79 11.69
CA ILE A 89 14.86 4.06 11.74
C ILE A 89 15.70 5.17 11.13
N ASP A 90 15.20 5.81 10.07
CA ASP A 90 15.84 6.94 9.41
C ASP A 90 14.86 8.12 9.22
N GLN A 91 15.19 9.07 8.34
CA GLN A 91 14.34 10.23 8.07
C GLN A 91 13.14 9.93 7.14
N HIS A 92 13.16 8.79 6.45
CA HIS A 92 12.18 8.36 5.46
C HIS A 92 11.26 7.24 5.97
N GLY A 93 11.71 6.42 6.92
CA GLY A 93 10.84 5.41 7.50
C GLY A 93 11.42 4.63 8.69
N ILE A 94 10.53 3.84 9.28
CA ILE A 94 10.79 2.82 10.29
C ILE A 94 10.58 1.48 9.61
N ARG A 95 11.57 0.58 9.66
CA ARG A 95 11.54 -0.73 9.00
C ARG A 95 11.85 -1.81 10.01
N SER A 96 10.94 -2.76 10.16
CA SER A 96 11.03 -3.83 11.13
C SER A 96 10.31 -5.08 10.64
N PHE A 97 10.26 -6.09 11.50
CA PHE A 97 9.53 -7.33 11.30
C PHE A 97 8.64 -7.59 12.51
N VAL A 98 7.46 -8.14 12.24
CA VAL A 98 6.56 -8.71 13.26
C VAL A 98 6.54 -10.22 13.07
N ASP A 99 6.56 -10.97 14.17
CA ASP A 99 6.61 -12.42 14.15
C ASP A 99 5.24 -13.00 14.54
N ILE A 100 4.56 -13.64 13.59
CA ILE A 100 3.27 -14.32 13.80
C ILE A 100 3.39 -15.77 13.33
N ASP A 101 3.07 -16.71 14.21
CA ASP A 101 3.15 -18.16 13.95
C ASP A 101 4.52 -18.60 13.41
N GLY A 102 5.61 -18.00 13.91
CA GLY A 102 6.97 -18.27 13.46
C GLY A 102 7.32 -17.70 12.07
N ILE A 103 6.45 -16.88 11.49
CA ILE A 103 6.68 -16.20 10.21
C ILE A 103 6.94 -14.71 10.46
N ALA A 104 8.11 -14.25 10.02
CA ALA A 104 8.45 -12.83 9.99
C ALA A 104 7.69 -12.12 8.86
N ILE A 105 6.92 -11.10 9.20
CA ILE A 105 6.22 -10.23 8.25
C ILE A 105 6.88 -8.86 8.31
N LYS A 106 7.30 -8.36 7.16
CA LYS A 106 7.90 -7.03 7.05
C LYS A 106 6.84 -5.97 7.39
N LEU A 107 7.20 -5.04 8.28
CA LEU A 107 6.39 -3.88 8.61
C LEU A 107 7.22 -2.61 8.36
N GLU A 108 6.68 -1.72 7.54
CA GLU A 108 7.28 -0.42 7.26
C GLU A 108 6.31 0.71 7.65
N ILE A 109 6.84 1.72 8.35
CA ILE A 109 6.20 3.04 8.46
C ILE A 109 6.96 3.98 7.54
N VAL A 110 6.30 4.48 6.50
CA VAL A 110 6.90 5.35 5.47
C VAL A 110 6.40 6.77 5.65
N ARG A 111 7.33 7.72 5.71
CA ARG A 111 7.02 9.15 5.64
C ARG A 111 6.74 9.53 4.20
N GLU A 112 5.48 9.75 3.86
CA GLU A 112 5.05 10.20 2.54
C GLU A 112 4.98 11.74 2.51
N ALA A 113 6.06 12.38 2.09
CA ALA A 113 6.14 13.83 2.08
C ALA A 113 5.57 14.48 0.81
N ARG A 114 5.16 13.70 -0.19
CA ARG A 114 4.75 14.22 -1.50
C ARG A 114 3.32 14.73 -1.53
N VAL A 115 2.44 14.15 -0.70
CA VAL A 115 1.01 14.47 -0.67
C VAL A 115 0.47 14.43 0.75
N THR A 116 -0.55 15.24 1.03
CA THR A 116 -1.32 15.19 2.27
C THR A 116 -2.48 14.22 2.13
N PHE A 117 -2.65 13.31 3.08
CA PHE A 117 -3.73 12.35 3.12
C PHE A 117 -5.04 12.98 3.60
N GLU A 118 -6.15 12.48 3.08
CA GLU A 118 -7.46 12.76 3.67
C GLU A 118 -7.59 12.01 5.00
N THR A 119 -8.41 12.55 5.90
CA THR A 119 -8.76 11.82 7.14
C THR A 119 -9.66 10.64 6.76
N PRO A 120 -9.26 9.39 7.03
CA PRO A 120 -10.08 8.22 6.74
C PRO A 120 -11.41 8.24 7.50
N GLY A 121 -12.47 7.77 6.84
CA GLY A 121 -13.79 7.60 7.45
C GLY A 121 -13.95 6.26 8.16
N PRO A 122 -15.12 6.00 8.79
CA PRO A 122 -15.41 4.73 9.46
C PRO A 122 -15.30 3.49 8.56
N ASP A 123 -15.55 3.66 7.25
CA ASP A 123 -15.46 2.58 6.26
C ASP A 123 -14.02 2.33 5.78
N ASP A 124 -13.08 3.23 6.10
CA ASP A 124 -11.67 3.12 5.72
C ASP A 124 -10.87 2.38 6.79
N VAL A 125 -11.31 1.16 7.11
CA VAL A 125 -10.69 0.32 8.15
C VAL A 125 -10.49 -1.09 7.62
N VAL A 126 -9.32 -1.67 7.87
CA VAL A 126 -9.03 -3.09 7.58
C VAL A 126 -8.58 -3.78 8.85
N CYS A 127 -9.34 -4.78 9.30
CA CYS A 127 -9.05 -5.56 10.51
C CYS A 127 -8.88 -4.71 11.79
N GLY A 128 -9.41 -3.48 11.82
CA GLY A 128 -9.28 -2.55 12.95
C GLY A 128 -8.07 -1.61 12.88
N ALA A 129 -7.30 -1.65 11.80
CA ALA A 129 -6.30 -0.64 11.48
C ALA A 129 -6.91 0.42 10.52
N PRO A 130 -6.71 1.73 10.79
CA PRO A 130 -7.17 2.77 9.88
C PRO A 130 -6.39 2.68 8.57
N ARG A 131 -7.09 2.76 7.44
CA ARG A 131 -6.54 2.62 6.10
C ARG A 131 -6.61 3.95 5.39
N LEU A 132 -5.68 4.21 4.47
CA LEU A 132 -5.81 5.32 3.53
C LEU A 132 -7.17 5.27 2.80
N THR A 133 -7.72 6.44 2.48
CA THR A 133 -8.93 6.52 1.65
C THR A 133 -8.69 5.84 0.29
N LEU A 134 -9.76 5.45 -0.41
CA LEU A 134 -9.62 4.91 -1.77
C LEU A 134 -8.90 5.88 -2.72
N ARG A 135 -9.12 7.20 -2.54
CA ARG A 135 -8.43 8.22 -3.33
C ARG A 135 -6.95 8.24 -3.03
N ASP A 136 -6.57 8.20 -1.74
CA ASP A 136 -5.16 8.23 -1.33
C ASP A 136 -4.41 6.95 -1.69
N LEU A 137 -5.04 5.78 -1.59
CA LEU A 137 -4.45 4.53 -2.11
C LEU A 137 -4.13 4.64 -3.60
N ALA A 138 -5.06 5.21 -4.37
CA ALA A 138 -4.87 5.41 -5.81
C ALA A 138 -3.78 6.44 -6.09
N THR A 139 -3.77 7.57 -5.37
CA THR A 139 -2.72 8.59 -5.45
C THR A 139 -1.35 7.99 -5.15
N SER A 140 -1.19 7.24 -4.06
CA SER A 140 0.08 6.58 -3.73
C SER A 140 0.53 5.60 -4.81
N LYS A 141 -0.41 4.88 -5.46
CA LYS A 141 -0.07 3.99 -6.57
C LYS A 141 0.29 4.72 -7.86
N LEU A 142 -0.34 5.85 -8.14
CA LEU A 142 0.04 6.71 -9.27
C LEU A 142 1.45 7.28 -9.09
N LEU A 143 1.79 7.73 -7.88
CA LEU A 143 3.15 8.21 -7.56
C LEU A 143 4.17 7.08 -7.68
N ALA A 144 3.89 5.91 -7.10
CA ALA A 144 4.77 4.75 -7.22
C ALA A 144 4.93 4.29 -8.68
N ASN A 145 3.87 4.35 -9.50
CA ASN A 145 3.97 4.07 -10.93
C ASN A 145 4.86 5.10 -11.64
N ALA A 146 4.68 6.39 -11.38
CA ALA A 146 5.55 7.43 -11.94
C ALA A 146 7.03 7.19 -11.59
N ASP A 147 7.33 6.78 -10.36
CA ASP A 147 8.69 6.52 -9.91
C ASP A 147 9.35 5.33 -10.62
N ARG A 148 8.59 4.26 -10.92
CA ARG A 148 9.20 2.95 -11.26
C ARG A 148 8.47 2.12 -12.32
N HIS A 149 7.59 2.69 -13.13
CA HIS A 149 6.85 1.93 -14.15
C HIS A 149 7.75 1.22 -15.17
N ALA A 150 8.97 1.73 -15.40
CA ALA A 150 9.94 1.13 -16.31
C ALA A 150 10.75 -0.03 -15.68
N ASP A 151 10.68 -0.20 -14.36
CA ASP A 151 11.41 -1.25 -13.64
C ASP A 151 10.67 -2.59 -13.76
N ASP A 152 11.29 -3.54 -14.44
CA ASP A 152 10.68 -4.85 -14.63
C ASP A 152 10.66 -5.71 -13.34
N SER A 153 11.46 -5.36 -12.32
CA SER A 153 11.49 -6.08 -11.04
C SER A 153 10.24 -5.85 -10.19
N VAL A 154 9.47 -4.79 -10.47
CA VAL A 154 8.22 -4.49 -9.73
C VAL A 154 7.00 -5.19 -10.33
N PHE A 155 7.16 -5.93 -11.43
CA PHE A 155 6.10 -6.70 -12.09
C PHE A 155 4.84 -5.89 -12.39
N SER A 156 5.00 -4.60 -12.73
CA SER A 156 3.89 -3.67 -13.00
C SER A 156 2.83 -3.62 -11.89
N ARG A 157 3.21 -3.96 -10.64
CA ARG A 157 2.25 -4.14 -9.54
C ARG A 157 1.44 -2.90 -9.24
N ASP A 158 2.02 -1.71 -9.39
CA ASP A 158 1.30 -0.45 -9.11
C ASP A 158 0.22 -0.16 -10.15
N LEU A 159 0.50 -0.43 -11.43
CA LEU A 159 -0.47 -0.34 -12.51
C LEU A 159 -1.58 -1.39 -12.37
N ILE A 160 -1.22 -2.63 -12.02
CA ILE A 160 -2.18 -3.71 -11.77
C ILE A 160 -3.06 -3.37 -10.55
N ASP A 161 -2.48 -2.85 -9.47
CA ASP A 161 -3.23 -2.44 -8.29
C ASP A 161 -4.26 -1.35 -8.63
N LEU A 162 -3.86 -0.31 -9.37
CA LEU A 162 -4.78 0.72 -9.87
C LEU A 162 -5.93 0.13 -10.70
N ALA A 163 -5.63 -0.81 -11.59
CA ALA A 163 -6.63 -1.47 -12.43
C ALA A 163 -7.62 -2.30 -11.58
N MET A 164 -7.13 -2.96 -10.54
CA MET A 164 -7.91 -3.87 -9.70
C MET A 164 -8.74 -3.16 -8.63
N MET A 165 -8.42 -1.91 -8.28
CA MET A 165 -9.26 -1.07 -7.41
C MET A 165 -10.63 -0.75 -8.03
N THR A 166 -10.79 -0.86 -9.36
CA THR A 166 -12.05 -0.60 -10.08
C THR A 166 -12.72 0.74 -9.77
N LEU A 167 -11.91 1.77 -9.54
CA LEU A 167 -12.39 3.08 -9.09
C LEU A 167 -13.41 3.70 -10.05
N PRO A 168 -14.47 4.37 -9.53
CA PRO A 168 -15.32 5.23 -10.34
C PRO A 168 -14.48 6.30 -11.06
N ARG A 169 -14.88 6.69 -12.29
CA ARG A 169 -14.15 7.68 -13.10
C ARG A 169 -13.78 8.94 -12.31
N ARG A 170 -14.76 9.54 -11.61
CA ARG A 170 -14.57 10.72 -10.76
C ARG A 170 -13.48 10.55 -9.69
N ALA A 171 -13.36 9.35 -9.11
CA ALA A 171 -12.39 9.08 -8.07
C ALA A 171 -10.98 8.93 -8.65
N LEU A 172 -10.85 8.29 -9.81
CA LEU A 172 -9.57 8.18 -10.52
C LEU A 172 -9.06 9.55 -11.00
N VAL A 173 -9.94 10.39 -11.55
CA VAL A 173 -9.59 11.77 -11.95
C VAL A 173 -9.10 12.58 -10.74
N ALA A 174 -9.82 12.51 -9.61
CA ALA A 174 -9.39 13.19 -8.39
C ALA A 174 -8.04 12.67 -7.87
N ALA A 175 -7.79 11.35 -7.93
CA ALA A 175 -6.52 10.77 -7.53
C ALA A 175 -5.35 11.18 -8.44
N LYS A 176 -5.58 11.26 -9.76
CA LYS A 176 -4.63 11.78 -10.75
C LYS A 176 -4.30 13.24 -10.49
N ALA A 177 -5.31 14.09 -10.31
CA ALA A 177 -5.13 15.51 -10.00
C ALA A 177 -4.31 15.68 -8.71
N LYS A 178 -4.61 14.90 -7.66
CA LYS A 178 -3.86 14.92 -6.40
C LYS A 178 -2.41 14.47 -6.57
N ALA A 179 -2.16 13.39 -7.32
CA ALA A 179 -0.80 12.93 -7.60
C ALA A 179 -0.01 13.93 -8.48
N ALA A 180 -0.70 14.61 -9.40
CA ALA A 180 -0.10 15.58 -10.32
C ALA A 180 0.49 16.81 -9.61
N VAL A 181 -0.01 17.14 -8.41
CA VAL A 181 0.58 18.19 -7.55
C VAL A 181 2.02 17.84 -7.17
N ALA A 182 2.31 16.57 -6.90
CA ALA A 182 3.67 16.12 -6.61
C ALA A 182 4.49 15.93 -7.90
N TYR A 183 3.91 15.26 -8.89
CA TYR A 183 4.58 14.94 -10.16
C TYR A 183 3.68 15.28 -11.35
N GLY A 184 4.03 16.33 -12.10
CA GLY A 184 3.31 16.70 -13.33
C GLY A 184 3.37 15.64 -14.45
N SER A 185 4.20 14.61 -14.31
CA SER A 185 4.34 13.51 -15.28
C SER A 185 3.35 12.35 -15.08
N VAL A 186 2.60 12.31 -13.97
CA VAL A 186 1.77 11.16 -13.57
C VAL A 186 0.92 10.57 -14.70
N GLU A 187 0.26 11.43 -15.48
CA GLU A 187 -0.59 10.94 -16.58
C GLU A 187 0.22 10.36 -17.73
N ARG A 188 1.33 11.00 -18.11
CA ARG A 188 2.24 10.48 -19.14
C ARG A 188 2.85 9.16 -18.72
N ASP A 189 3.28 9.04 -17.47
CA ASP A 189 3.92 7.83 -16.95
C ASP A 189 2.90 6.69 -16.83
N LEU A 190 1.63 7.00 -16.52
CA LEU A 190 0.54 6.03 -16.56
C LEU A 190 0.30 5.51 -17.99
N VAL A 191 0.23 6.40 -18.98
CA VAL A 191 0.10 6.03 -20.40
C VAL A 191 1.29 5.18 -20.85
N ALA A 192 2.51 5.61 -20.52
CA ALA A 192 3.73 4.89 -20.86
C ALA A 192 3.78 3.49 -20.23
N ALA A 193 3.29 3.33 -18.99
CA ALA A 193 3.20 2.04 -18.33
C ALA A 193 2.22 1.08 -19.05
N VAL A 194 1.09 1.59 -19.52
CA VAL A 194 0.09 0.81 -20.27
C VAL A 194 0.62 0.39 -21.64
N GLU A 195 1.19 1.31 -22.41
CA GLU A 195 1.75 0.99 -23.74
C GLU A 195 2.93 0.04 -23.63
N ARG A 196 3.82 0.20 -22.65
CA ARG A 196 4.93 -0.73 -22.41
C ARG A 196 4.45 -2.17 -22.16
N LEU A 197 3.34 -2.37 -21.43
CA LEU A 197 2.75 -3.70 -21.27
C LEU A 197 2.11 -4.21 -22.56
N ARG A 198 1.48 -3.32 -23.36
CA ARG A 198 0.86 -3.66 -24.64
C ARG A 198 1.87 -4.19 -25.65
N GLU A 199 2.99 -3.50 -25.77
CA GLU A 199 4.04 -3.81 -26.77
C GLU A 199 4.81 -5.09 -26.43
N ARG A 200 4.85 -5.45 -25.15
CA ARG A 200 5.62 -6.60 -24.64
C ARG A 200 4.73 -7.83 -24.48
N ARG A 201 4.61 -8.60 -25.57
CA ARG A 201 3.88 -9.88 -25.59
C ARG A 201 4.33 -10.80 -24.44
N GLY A 202 3.36 -11.37 -23.70
CA GLY A 202 3.61 -12.29 -22.59
C GLY A 202 4.02 -11.62 -21.27
N ARG A 203 4.24 -10.29 -21.25
CA ARG A 203 4.72 -9.60 -20.05
C ARG A 203 3.68 -9.58 -18.93
N LEU A 204 2.42 -9.34 -19.27
CA LEU A 204 1.35 -9.27 -18.27
C LEU A 204 1.13 -10.64 -17.61
N GLU A 205 1.22 -11.73 -18.37
CA GLU A 205 1.17 -13.10 -17.89
C GLU A 205 2.27 -13.36 -16.85
N THR A 206 3.52 -12.97 -17.16
CA THR A 206 4.65 -13.05 -16.21
C THR A 206 4.37 -12.23 -14.94
N CYS A 207 3.81 -11.02 -15.07
CA CYS A 207 3.45 -10.22 -13.91
C CYS A 207 2.37 -10.90 -13.06
N LEU A 208 1.35 -11.49 -13.68
CA LEU A 208 0.26 -12.15 -12.95
C LEU A 208 0.77 -13.38 -12.20
N GLN A 209 1.66 -14.15 -12.83
CA GLN A 209 2.31 -15.29 -12.19
C GLN A 209 3.17 -14.86 -11.00
N ALA A 210 4.00 -13.83 -11.17
CA ALA A 210 4.86 -13.31 -10.10
C ALA A 210 4.05 -12.78 -8.91
N LEU A 211 2.89 -12.18 -9.17
CA LEU A 211 1.95 -11.68 -8.16
C LEU A 211 0.99 -12.75 -7.63
N ARG A 212 1.13 -14.00 -8.08
CA ARG A 212 0.27 -15.15 -7.70
C ARG A 212 -1.22 -14.88 -7.91
N MET A 213 -1.57 -14.25 -9.03
CA MET A 213 -2.94 -13.92 -9.39
C MET A 213 -3.67 -15.10 -10.03
N THR A 214 -4.93 -15.28 -9.65
CA THR A 214 -5.86 -16.25 -10.29
C THR A 214 -6.88 -15.56 -11.20
N VAL A 215 -6.83 -14.24 -11.29
CA VAL A 215 -7.73 -13.43 -12.12
C VAL A 215 -7.40 -13.64 -13.60
N PRO A 216 -8.42 -13.81 -14.48
CA PRO A 216 -8.19 -13.98 -15.91
C PRO A 216 -7.38 -12.83 -16.53
N LEU A 217 -6.36 -13.18 -17.32
CA LEU A 217 -5.50 -12.22 -18.03
C LEU A 217 -6.30 -11.15 -18.78
N ALA A 218 -7.32 -11.59 -19.54
CA ALA A 218 -8.16 -10.72 -20.34
C ALA A 218 -8.90 -9.66 -19.48
N LEU A 219 -9.35 -10.04 -18.28
CA LEU A 219 -10.04 -9.13 -17.36
C LEU A 219 -9.06 -8.08 -16.81
N VAL A 220 -7.86 -8.51 -16.40
CA VAL A 220 -6.83 -7.57 -15.92
C VAL A 220 -6.45 -6.60 -17.04
N TRP A 221 -6.22 -7.11 -18.25
CA TRP A 221 -5.90 -6.27 -19.40
C TRP A 221 -7.03 -5.29 -19.78
N GLN A 222 -8.29 -5.73 -19.72
CA GLN A 222 -9.45 -4.87 -19.92
C GLN A 222 -9.52 -3.72 -18.90
N ARG A 223 -9.12 -3.97 -17.65
CA ARG A 223 -9.10 -2.93 -16.60
C ARG A 223 -7.93 -1.97 -16.79
N ILE A 224 -6.74 -2.49 -17.11
CA ILE A 224 -5.53 -1.68 -17.35
C ILE A 224 -5.77 -0.67 -18.49
N ARG A 225 -6.28 -1.12 -19.64
CA ARG A 225 -6.50 -0.23 -20.80
C ARG A 225 -7.47 0.93 -20.53
N ARG A 226 -8.35 0.78 -19.54
CA ARG A 226 -9.35 1.81 -19.17
C ARG A 226 -8.77 2.89 -18.24
N LEU A 227 -7.56 2.71 -17.71
CA LEU A 227 -6.96 3.68 -16.79
C LEU A 227 -6.60 5.02 -17.46
N PRO A 228 -6.02 5.04 -18.69
CA PRO A 228 -5.79 6.28 -19.43
C PRO A 228 -7.10 6.93 -19.90
N GLU A 229 -8.01 6.14 -20.47
CA GLU A 229 -9.28 6.57 -21.11
C GLU A 229 -10.28 7.25 -20.15
N ARG A 230 -10.05 7.15 -18.84
CA ARG A 230 -10.92 7.72 -17.80
C ARG A 230 -10.53 9.12 -17.34
N ALA A 231 -9.56 9.77 -17.99
CA ALA A 231 -9.30 11.20 -17.82
C ALA A 231 -10.52 12.03 -18.25
#